data_AF-A0A656A8M2-F1
#
_entry.id   AF-A0A656A8M2-F1
#
_cell.length_a   1.000
_cell.length_b   1.000
_cell.length_c   1.000
_cell.angle_alpha   90.00
_cell.angle_beta   90.00
_cell.angle_gamma   90.00
#
_symmetry.space_group_name_H-M   'P 1'
#
loop_
_entity.id
_entity.type
_entity.pdbx_description
1 polymer ?
#
loop_
_entity_poly.entity_id
_entity_poly.type
_entity_poly.pdbx_seq_one_letter_code
_entity_poly.pdbx_strand_id
1 'polypeptide(L)'
;MVSEEDCSLATLVQNQYVRPWFERKGFACSWQKEANVMTPIMFTNIYKGALGEQAVEAVLTAFDFTFEEVPNSIYERFDNRVIFAGIEQPIWLDSKYWKHEGNESSEGYSSKIALVEEEFGPSKFIYVNALGDTSKPIRYLNSCFVETSPQLAKVIEIPALIDDSNADTNRTAVQELIKWLHHS
;
A
#
# COMPACT_ATOMS: atom_id res chain seq x y z
N MET A 1 -6.99 9.25 -19.32
CA MET A 1 -6.41 10.50 -19.83
C MET A 1 -5.33 10.93 -18.84
N VAL A 2 -4.52 11.97 -19.12
CA VAL A 2 -3.66 12.56 -18.09
C VAL A 2 -4.45 13.72 -17.50
N SER A 3 -5.02 13.54 -16.30
CA SER A 3 -5.78 14.56 -15.60
C SER A 3 -5.69 14.35 -14.08
N GLU A 4 -5.96 15.41 -13.33
CA GLU A 4 -6.05 15.38 -11.87
C GLU A 4 -7.17 14.42 -11.38
N GLU A 5 -8.31 14.42 -12.07
CA GLU A 5 -9.43 13.50 -11.81
C GLU A 5 -9.01 12.02 -12.05
N ASP A 6 -8.18 11.78 -13.06
CA ASP A 6 -7.74 10.44 -13.46
C ASP A 6 -6.72 9.82 -12.50
N CYS A 7 -6.12 10.62 -11.61
CA CYS A 7 -5.22 10.15 -10.56
C CYS A 7 -5.81 10.17 -9.16
N SER A 8 -7.08 10.56 -9.00
CA SER A 8 -7.79 10.67 -7.72
C SER A 8 -7.05 11.44 -6.62
N LEU A 9 -6.10 12.32 -6.95
CA LEU A 9 -5.42 13.18 -5.98
C LEU A 9 -6.46 13.97 -5.18
N ALA A 10 -7.42 14.58 -5.87
CA ALA A 10 -8.49 15.36 -5.28
C ALA A 10 -9.32 14.57 -4.25
N THR A 11 -9.50 13.26 -4.45
CA THR A 11 -10.17 12.38 -3.47
C THR A 11 -9.23 12.04 -2.32
N LEU A 12 -8.00 11.61 -2.61
CA LEU A 12 -7.02 11.22 -1.58
C LEU A 12 -6.76 12.33 -0.58
N VAL A 13 -6.60 13.57 -1.02
CA VAL A 13 -6.35 14.72 -0.13
C VAL A 13 -7.60 15.17 0.65
N GLN A 14 -8.75 14.53 0.48
CA GLN A 14 -9.89 14.72 1.40
C GLN A 14 -9.75 13.87 2.66
N ASN A 15 -8.92 12.81 2.61
CA ASN A 15 -8.67 11.97 3.77
C ASN A 15 -7.96 12.76 4.89
N GLN A 16 -8.43 12.56 6.13
CA GLN A 16 -7.98 13.27 7.32
C GLN A 16 -6.49 13.11 7.65
N TYR A 17 -5.83 12.05 7.16
CA TYR A 17 -4.41 11.80 7.40
C TYR A 17 -3.53 12.17 6.20
N VAL A 18 -4.03 11.97 4.98
CA VAL A 18 -3.28 12.20 3.73
C VAL A 18 -2.98 13.67 3.51
N ARG A 19 -3.96 14.58 3.65
CA ARG A 19 -3.71 16.01 3.42
C ARG A 19 -2.64 16.58 4.34
N PRO A 20 -2.73 16.41 5.69
CA PRO A 20 -1.68 16.89 6.57
C PRO A 20 -0.31 16.27 6.28
N TRP A 21 -0.25 15.02 5.83
CA TRP A 21 0.99 14.38 5.41
C TRP A 21 1.61 15.07 4.20
N PHE A 22 0.81 15.31 3.15
CA PHE A 22 1.26 15.94 1.92
C PHE A 22 1.75 17.36 2.18
N GLU A 23 1.00 18.13 2.96
CA GLU A 23 1.37 19.49 3.35
C GLU A 23 2.69 19.53 4.13
N ARG A 24 2.90 18.60 5.09
CA ARG A 24 4.16 18.51 5.83
C ARG A 24 5.36 18.12 4.95
N LYS A 25 5.16 17.27 3.95
CA LYS A 25 6.21 16.83 3.02
C LYS A 25 6.44 17.83 1.88
N GLY A 26 5.61 18.88 1.76
CA GLY A 26 5.68 19.85 0.67
C GLY A 26 5.17 19.31 -0.67
N PHE A 27 4.35 18.27 -0.65
CA PHE A 27 3.73 17.72 -1.86
C PHE A 27 2.52 18.54 -2.29
N ALA A 28 2.23 18.51 -3.59
CA ALA A 28 1.09 19.21 -4.16
C ALA A 28 -0.23 18.51 -3.76
N CYS A 29 -1.19 19.27 -3.22
CA CYS A 29 -2.55 18.81 -2.93
C CYS A 29 -3.55 19.09 -4.07
N SER A 30 -3.09 19.73 -5.14
CA SER A 30 -3.83 19.91 -6.40
C SER A 30 -2.87 20.15 -7.56
N TRP A 31 -3.31 19.85 -8.78
CA TRP A 31 -2.47 20.07 -9.97
C TRP A 31 -2.37 21.56 -10.27
N GLN A 32 -1.13 22.06 -10.32
CA GLN A 32 -0.87 23.44 -10.73
C GLN A 32 -0.72 23.52 -12.24
N LYS A 33 -1.15 24.66 -12.79
CA LYS A 33 -0.98 24.93 -14.22
C LYS A 33 0.48 25.28 -14.48
N GLU A 34 1.19 24.39 -15.17
CA GLU A 34 2.62 24.53 -15.47
C GLU A 34 2.89 24.54 -16.99
N ALA A 35 4.07 25.03 -17.38
CA ALA A 35 4.49 25.06 -18.78
C ALA A 35 4.80 23.67 -19.35
N ASN A 36 5.07 22.69 -18.47
CA ASN A 36 5.40 21.32 -18.82
C ASN A 36 4.19 20.41 -18.59
N VAL A 37 4.05 19.39 -19.44
CA VAL A 37 2.98 18.39 -19.33
C VAL A 37 3.59 17.03 -18.98
N MET A 38 2.97 16.33 -18.02
CA MET A 38 3.36 14.97 -17.66
C MET A 38 3.02 14.01 -18.79
N THR A 39 3.97 13.16 -19.19
CA THR A 39 3.70 12.14 -20.21
C THR A 39 2.77 11.06 -19.65
N PRO A 40 1.95 10.38 -20.48
CA PRO A 40 1.08 9.31 -20.00
C PRO A 40 1.82 8.17 -19.27
N ILE A 41 3.05 7.88 -19.68
CA ILE A 41 3.90 6.85 -19.03
C ILE A 41 4.33 7.31 -17.64
N MET A 42 4.85 8.54 -17.50
CA MET A 42 5.21 9.09 -16.19
C MET A 42 3.99 9.19 -15.28
N PHE A 43 2.83 9.57 -15.82
CA PHE A 43 1.58 9.63 -15.09
C PHE A 43 1.15 8.27 -14.55
N THR A 44 1.19 7.24 -15.40
CA THR A 44 0.65 5.91 -15.06
C THR A 44 1.61 5.11 -14.19
N ASN A 45 2.90 5.10 -14.54
CA ASN A 45 3.87 4.18 -13.94
C ASN A 45 4.65 4.79 -12.79
N ILE A 46 4.70 6.12 -12.67
CA ILE A 46 5.51 6.81 -11.66
C ILE A 46 4.60 7.60 -10.72
N TYR A 47 3.86 8.57 -11.25
CA TYR A 47 3.09 9.49 -10.43
C TYR A 47 1.98 8.79 -9.64
N LYS A 48 1.20 7.91 -10.28
CA LYS A 48 0.13 7.17 -9.60
C LYS A 48 0.64 6.20 -8.53
N GLY A 49 1.76 5.52 -8.79
CA GLY A 49 2.42 4.64 -7.81
C GLY A 49 2.83 5.43 -6.57
N ALA A 50 3.66 6.46 -6.77
CA ALA A 50 4.12 7.34 -5.69
C ALA A 50 2.98 7.99 -4.91
N LEU A 51 1.89 8.38 -5.58
CA LEU A 51 0.70 8.93 -4.93
C LEU A 51 0.02 7.90 -4.01
N GLY A 52 -0.12 6.65 -4.48
CA GLY A 52 -0.67 5.56 -3.69
C GLY A 52 0.19 5.22 -2.48
N GLU A 53 1.51 5.07 -2.69
CA GLU A 53 2.49 4.81 -1.63
C GLU A 53 2.43 5.87 -0.53
N GLN A 54 2.46 7.16 -0.90
CA GLN A 54 2.42 8.25 0.08
C GLN A 54 1.08 8.35 0.81
N ALA A 55 -0.03 7.96 0.17
CA ALA A 55 -1.32 7.90 0.85
C ALA A 55 -1.38 6.75 1.87
N VAL A 56 -0.83 5.58 1.53
CA VAL A 56 -0.74 4.43 2.44
C VAL A 56 0.18 4.77 3.63
N GLU A 57 1.35 5.33 3.36
CA GLU A 57 2.31 5.75 4.40
C GLU A 57 1.67 6.76 5.37
N ALA A 58 0.93 7.74 4.85
CA ALA A 58 0.23 8.74 5.64
C ALA A 58 -0.80 8.11 6.61
N VAL A 59 -1.61 7.19 6.11
CA VAL A 59 -2.64 6.51 6.93
C VAL A 59 -1.96 5.63 7.97
N LEU A 60 -1.08 4.72 7.57
CA LEU A 60 -0.45 3.79 8.49
C LEU A 60 0.40 4.50 9.55
N THR A 61 1.10 5.58 9.20
CA THR A 61 1.83 6.40 10.21
C THR A 61 0.89 6.96 11.29
N ALA A 62 -0.36 7.30 10.93
CA ALA A 62 -1.35 7.76 11.89
C ALA A 62 -1.83 6.66 12.87
N PHE A 63 -1.46 5.39 12.62
CA PHE A 63 -1.73 4.23 13.46
C PHE A 63 -0.43 3.57 13.97
N ASP A 64 0.59 4.39 14.23
CA ASP A 64 1.86 4.00 14.87
C ASP A 64 2.75 3.04 14.07
N PHE A 65 2.48 2.86 12.78
CA PHE A 65 3.42 2.21 11.87
C PHE A 65 4.57 3.16 11.55
N THR A 66 5.78 2.61 11.46
CA THR A 66 6.97 3.33 11.02
C THR A 66 7.60 2.63 9.82
N PHE A 67 8.35 3.39 9.04
CA PHE A 67 8.86 2.96 7.74
C PHE A 67 10.38 3.06 7.71
N GLU A 68 11.03 2.02 7.20
CA GLU A 68 12.47 1.97 6.98
C GLU A 68 12.77 1.87 5.48
N GLU A 69 13.95 2.34 5.09
CA GLU A 69 14.45 2.15 3.72
C GLU A 69 14.57 0.65 3.41
N VAL A 70 14.16 0.29 2.19
CA VAL A 70 14.26 -1.07 1.68
C VAL A 70 15.72 -1.36 1.30
N PRO A 71 16.32 -2.47 1.75
CA PRO A 71 17.67 -2.86 1.34
C PRO A 71 17.81 -2.98 -0.18
N ASN A 72 18.98 -2.59 -0.71
CA ASN A 72 19.26 -2.61 -2.16
C ASN A 72 19.05 -3.98 -2.82
N SER A 73 19.24 -5.08 -2.07
CA SER A 73 19.07 -6.47 -2.55
C SER A 73 17.63 -6.79 -2.97
N ILE A 74 16.65 -6.08 -2.41
CA ILE A 74 15.22 -6.24 -2.70
C ILE A 74 14.56 -4.92 -3.13
N TYR A 75 15.38 -3.96 -3.56
CA TYR A 75 14.92 -2.71 -4.19
C TYR A 75 14.06 -3.03 -5.42
N GLU A 76 13.03 -2.22 -5.69
CA GLU A 76 11.96 -2.47 -6.69
C GLU A 76 11.11 -3.72 -6.45
N ARG A 77 11.33 -4.47 -5.36
CA ARG A 77 10.43 -5.54 -4.95
C ARG A 77 9.33 -4.95 -4.11
N PHE A 78 9.60 -4.52 -2.89
CA PHE A 78 8.59 -3.92 -2.01
C PHE A 78 8.79 -2.42 -1.91
N ASP A 79 7.71 -1.68 -1.68
CA ASP A 79 7.77 -0.22 -1.59
C ASP A 79 8.39 0.22 -0.27
N ASN A 80 8.05 -0.48 0.82
CA ASN A 80 8.61 -0.19 2.14
C ASN A 80 8.85 -1.44 2.99
N ARG A 81 9.79 -1.30 3.93
CA ARG A 81 9.86 -2.13 5.13
C ARG A 81 9.12 -1.42 6.25
N VAL A 82 8.25 -2.15 6.94
CA VAL A 82 7.37 -1.61 7.97
C VAL A 82 7.79 -2.14 9.35
N ILE A 83 7.77 -1.26 10.34
CA ILE A 83 8.00 -1.60 11.74
C ILE A 83 6.73 -1.27 12.53
N PHE A 84 6.28 -2.23 13.34
CA PHE A 84 5.12 -2.10 14.20
C PHE A 84 5.41 -2.67 15.58
N ALA A 85 4.91 -2.01 16.63
CA ALA A 85 5.27 -2.32 18.01
C ALA A 85 4.96 -3.78 18.38
N GLY A 86 5.95 -4.46 18.97
CA GLY A 86 5.82 -5.85 19.42
C GLY A 86 5.92 -6.90 18.32
N ILE A 87 6.31 -6.53 17.10
CA ILE A 87 6.57 -7.45 15.98
C ILE A 87 8.06 -7.48 15.69
N GLU A 88 8.71 -8.61 15.95
CA GLU A 88 10.15 -8.79 15.72
C GLU A 88 10.46 -9.20 14.27
N GLN A 89 9.55 -9.93 13.63
CA GLN A 89 9.75 -10.39 12.26
C GLN A 89 9.65 -9.24 11.25
N PRO A 90 10.38 -9.30 10.12
CA PRO A 90 10.26 -8.31 9.06
C PRO A 90 8.83 -8.23 8.51
N ILE A 91 8.35 -7.01 8.29
CA ILE A 91 7.07 -6.73 7.62
C ILE A 91 7.36 -5.97 6.33
N TRP A 92 6.84 -6.47 5.21
CA TRP A 92 7.05 -5.91 3.88
C TRP A 92 5.75 -5.39 3.31
N LEU A 93 5.75 -4.17 2.80
CA LEU A 93 4.58 -3.49 2.28
C LEU A 93 4.70 -3.29 0.77
N ASP A 94 3.64 -3.66 0.08
CA ASP A 94 3.41 -3.35 -1.33
C ASP A 94 2.10 -2.57 -1.45
N SER A 95 2.25 -1.28 -1.70
CA SER A 95 1.20 -0.32 -1.94
C SER A 95 0.80 -0.37 -3.41
N LYS A 96 -0.44 -0.74 -3.63
CA LYS A 96 -1.02 -0.77 -4.94
C LYS A 96 -1.89 0.44 -5.21
N TYR A 97 -1.96 0.81 -6.47
CA TYR A 97 -2.85 1.86 -6.97
C TYR A 97 -3.68 1.33 -8.15
N TRP A 98 -4.57 0.38 -7.86
CA TRP A 98 -5.40 -0.28 -8.86
C TRP A 98 -6.77 0.41 -8.94
N LYS A 99 -7.03 1.19 -10.00
CA LYS A 99 -8.42 1.44 -10.44
C LYS A 99 -9.01 0.23 -11.19
N HIS A 100 -8.16 -0.65 -11.70
CA HIS A 100 -8.52 -1.88 -12.40
C HIS A 100 -7.64 -3.03 -11.91
N GLU A 101 -8.24 -4.21 -11.69
CA GLU A 101 -7.55 -5.43 -11.27
C GLU A 101 -6.39 -5.72 -12.23
N GLY A 102 -5.16 -5.59 -11.73
CA GLY A 102 -3.96 -5.95 -12.46
C GLY A 102 -3.75 -7.46 -12.45
N ASN A 103 -3.51 -8.03 -13.62
CA ASN A 103 -3.15 -9.42 -13.85
C ASN A 103 -1.67 -9.71 -13.46
N GLU A 104 -1.22 -9.34 -12.26
CA GLU A 104 0.01 -9.95 -11.75
C GLU A 104 -0.30 -11.40 -11.36
N SER A 105 0.37 -12.36 -11.99
CA SER A 105 0.17 -13.78 -11.70
C SER A 105 0.66 -14.10 -10.29
N SER A 106 -0.05 -15.02 -9.61
CA SER A 106 0.33 -15.53 -8.29
C SER A 106 1.79 -16.04 -8.23
N GLU A 107 2.32 -16.53 -9.36
CA GLU A 107 3.72 -16.97 -9.53
C GLU A 107 4.73 -15.84 -9.32
N GLY A 108 4.45 -14.63 -9.81
CA GLY A 108 5.32 -13.47 -9.65
C GLY A 108 5.46 -13.05 -8.18
N TYR A 109 4.33 -12.99 -7.48
CA TYR A 109 4.32 -12.64 -6.06
C TYR A 109 4.92 -13.72 -5.15
N SER A 110 4.66 -15.00 -5.45
CA SER A 110 5.21 -16.11 -4.66
C SER A 110 6.74 -16.14 -4.73
N SER A 111 7.30 -15.87 -5.92
CA SER A 111 8.75 -15.79 -6.14
C SER A 111 9.36 -14.62 -5.36
N LYS A 112 8.67 -13.50 -5.31
CA LYS A 112 9.07 -12.31 -4.54
C LYS A 112 9.12 -12.58 -3.04
N ILE A 113 8.13 -13.29 -2.49
CA ILE A 113 8.12 -13.72 -1.08
C ILE A 113 9.29 -14.66 -0.78
N ALA A 114 9.53 -15.65 -1.64
CA ALA A 114 10.60 -16.62 -1.43
C ALA A 114 11.98 -15.96 -1.36
N LEU A 115 12.26 -15.00 -2.25
CA LEU A 115 13.53 -14.24 -2.25
C LEU A 115 13.73 -13.46 -0.95
N VAL A 116 12.68 -12.80 -0.46
CA VAL A 116 12.74 -12.06 0.80
C VAL A 116 12.96 -12.99 1.98
N GLU A 117 12.27 -14.13 2.04
CA GLU A 117 12.46 -15.07 3.15
C GLU A 117 13.82 -15.79 3.11
N GLU A 118 14.41 -15.96 1.92
CA GLU A 118 15.78 -16.47 1.78
C GLU A 118 16.81 -15.52 2.42
N GLU A 119 16.60 -14.21 2.28
CA GLU A 119 17.55 -13.20 2.77
C GLU A 119 17.27 -12.76 4.23
N PHE A 120 16.00 -12.56 4.60
CA PHE A 120 15.60 -11.95 5.87
C PHE A 120 14.91 -12.92 6.83
N GLY A 121 14.68 -14.17 6.42
CA GLY A 121 13.96 -15.18 7.21
C GLY A 121 12.44 -14.99 7.22
N PRO A 122 11.73 -15.69 8.12
CA PRO A 122 10.27 -15.67 8.19
C PRO A 122 9.72 -14.23 8.29
N SER A 123 8.84 -13.87 7.37
CA SER A 123 8.36 -12.49 7.22
C SER A 123 6.84 -12.41 7.06
N LYS A 124 6.26 -11.23 7.34
CA LYS A 124 4.86 -10.89 7.04
C LYS A 124 4.80 -9.94 5.85
N PHE A 125 3.78 -10.08 5.02
CA PHE A 125 3.62 -9.32 3.78
C PHE A 125 2.25 -8.64 3.73
N ILE A 126 2.25 -7.35 3.44
CA ILE A 126 1.05 -6.51 3.32
C ILE A 126 0.93 -6.10 1.86
N TYR A 127 -0.16 -6.47 1.22
CA TYR A 127 -0.57 -5.93 -0.07
C TYR A 127 -1.78 -5.05 0.19
N VAL A 128 -1.69 -3.76 -0.15
CA VAL A 128 -2.78 -2.82 0.16
C VAL A 128 -3.00 -1.89 -0.99
N ASN A 129 -4.25 -1.77 -1.41
CA ASN A 129 -4.62 -0.74 -2.36
C ASN A 129 -4.95 0.56 -1.60
N ALA A 130 -4.35 1.68 -2.03
CA ALA A 130 -4.51 2.95 -1.32
C ALA A 130 -5.98 3.43 -1.31
N LEU A 131 -6.67 3.31 -2.44
CA LEU A 131 -8.02 3.84 -2.66
C LEU A 131 -8.90 2.82 -3.39
N GLY A 132 -10.10 2.56 -2.90
CA GLY A 132 -11.07 1.70 -3.58
C GLY A 132 -12.34 1.43 -2.76
N ASP A 133 -13.07 0.40 -3.17
CA ASP A 133 -14.29 -0.07 -2.51
C ASP A 133 -13.98 -0.81 -1.21
N THR A 134 -14.32 -0.19 -0.07
CA THR A 134 -14.07 -0.74 1.28
C THR A 134 -15.03 -1.87 1.67
N SER A 135 -16.06 -2.15 0.86
CA SER A 135 -16.95 -3.30 1.06
C SER A 135 -16.33 -4.62 0.59
N LYS A 136 -15.27 -4.57 -0.23
CA LYS A 136 -14.54 -5.76 -0.67
C LYS A 136 -13.87 -6.45 0.52
N PRO A 137 -13.85 -7.79 0.56
CA PRO A 137 -13.29 -8.51 1.70
C PRO A 137 -11.76 -8.43 1.73
N ILE A 138 -11.21 -8.35 2.94
CA ILE A 138 -9.78 -8.56 3.21
C ILE A 138 -9.49 -10.05 3.01
N ARG A 139 -8.38 -10.35 2.34
CA ARG A 139 -7.96 -11.74 2.08
C ARG A 139 -6.71 -12.07 2.88
N TYR A 140 -6.69 -13.29 3.39
CA TYR A 140 -5.58 -13.85 4.15
C TYR A 140 -4.98 -14.98 3.33
N LEU A 141 -3.73 -14.84 2.89
CA LEU A 141 -3.11 -15.76 1.94
C LEU A 141 -1.83 -16.39 2.51
N ASN A 142 -1.55 -17.62 2.10
CA ASN A 142 -0.23 -18.21 2.31
C ASN A 142 0.80 -17.65 1.29
N SER A 143 2.05 -18.11 1.37
CA SER A 143 3.13 -17.67 0.45
C SER A 143 2.89 -18.01 -1.03
N CYS A 144 1.93 -18.90 -1.33
CA CYS A 144 1.54 -19.28 -2.69
C CYS A 144 0.29 -18.51 -3.18
N PHE A 145 -0.13 -17.47 -2.46
CA PHE A 145 -1.32 -16.66 -2.77
C PHE A 145 -2.63 -17.46 -2.77
N VAL A 146 -2.70 -18.52 -1.96
CA VAL A 146 -3.92 -19.30 -1.72
C VAL A 146 -4.55 -18.86 -0.40
N GLU A 147 -5.87 -18.63 -0.41
CA GLU A 147 -6.62 -18.25 0.77
C GLU A 147 -6.48 -19.28 1.90
N THR A 148 -6.30 -18.78 3.11
CA THR A 148 -6.09 -19.57 4.32
C THR A 148 -6.63 -18.83 5.55
N SER A 149 -6.56 -19.47 6.73
CA SER A 149 -6.97 -18.80 7.96
C SER A 149 -5.98 -17.68 8.34
N PRO A 150 -6.43 -16.64 9.06
CA PRO A 150 -5.54 -15.56 9.51
C PRO A 150 -4.31 -16.04 10.28
N GLN A 151 -4.42 -17.15 11.01
CA GLN A 151 -3.33 -17.73 11.81
C GLN A 151 -2.25 -18.41 10.94
N LEU A 152 -2.60 -18.89 9.75
CA LEU A 152 -1.68 -19.54 8.83
C LEU A 152 -1.21 -18.60 7.71
N ALA A 153 -1.82 -17.42 7.61
CA ALA A 153 -1.54 -16.47 6.55
C ALA A 153 -0.21 -15.74 6.77
N LYS A 154 0.59 -15.69 5.71
CA LYS A 154 1.79 -14.84 5.62
C LYS A 154 1.52 -13.51 4.93
N VAL A 155 0.42 -13.45 4.19
CA VAL A 155 0.01 -12.29 3.41
C VAL A 155 -1.36 -11.83 3.89
N ILE A 156 -1.49 -10.52 4.11
CA ILE A 156 -2.79 -9.84 4.19
C ILE A 156 -2.95 -8.98 2.94
N GLU A 157 -4.08 -9.14 2.24
CA GLU A 157 -4.45 -8.33 1.09
C GLU A 157 -5.64 -7.44 1.48
N ILE A 158 -5.41 -6.13 1.46
CA ILE A 158 -6.38 -5.10 1.81
C ILE A 158 -6.85 -4.42 0.51
N PRO A 159 -8.12 -4.60 0.11
CA PRO A 159 -8.60 -4.13 -1.19
C PRO A 159 -8.77 -2.61 -1.29
N ALA A 160 -8.87 -1.92 -0.14
CA ALA A 160 -8.92 -0.47 -0.04
C ALA A 160 -8.62 -0.01 1.40
N LEU A 161 -7.59 0.82 1.56
CA LEU A 161 -7.28 1.48 2.83
C LEU A 161 -8.07 2.79 3.02
N ILE A 162 -8.39 3.47 1.92
CA ILE A 162 -9.22 4.67 1.85
C ILE A 162 -10.42 4.38 0.95
N ASP A 163 -11.60 4.80 1.37
CA ASP A 163 -12.82 4.66 0.60
C ASP A 163 -12.87 5.64 -0.58
N ASP A 164 -13.16 5.13 -1.77
CA ASP A 164 -13.16 5.94 -2.99
C ASP A 164 -14.34 6.92 -3.10
N SER A 165 -15.43 6.69 -2.36
CA SER A 165 -16.64 7.48 -2.43
C SER A 165 -16.63 8.68 -1.48
N ASN A 166 -15.97 8.57 -0.33
CA ASN A 166 -16.00 9.57 0.73
C ASN A 166 -14.62 9.90 1.33
N ALA A 167 -13.55 9.27 0.86
CA ALA A 167 -12.18 9.44 1.33
C ALA A 167 -11.94 9.08 2.81
N ASP A 168 -12.88 8.41 3.48
CA ASP A 168 -12.70 7.94 4.84
C ASP A 168 -11.68 6.81 4.89
N THR A 169 -10.98 6.73 6.02
CA THR A 169 -10.07 5.63 6.28
C THR A 169 -10.86 4.38 6.62
N ASN A 170 -10.55 3.25 5.98
CA ASN A 170 -11.07 1.94 6.33
C ASN A 170 -10.49 1.47 7.67
N ARG A 171 -11.03 1.98 8.77
CA ARG A 171 -10.57 1.66 10.13
C ARG A 171 -10.70 0.18 10.45
N THR A 172 -11.69 -0.50 9.87
CA THR A 172 -11.84 -1.96 9.99
C THR A 172 -10.63 -2.67 9.41
N ALA A 173 -10.16 -2.29 8.21
CA ALA A 173 -8.96 -2.88 7.62
C ALA A 173 -7.71 -2.64 8.45
N VAL A 174 -7.54 -1.42 8.99
CA VAL A 174 -6.40 -1.13 9.89
C VAL A 174 -6.45 -1.99 11.16
N GLN A 175 -7.63 -2.15 11.75
CA GLN A 175 -7.80 -2.99 12.94
C GLN A 175 -7.52 -4.47 12.64
N GLU A 176 -7.99 -4.99 11.51
CA GLU A 176 -7.71 -6.36 11.08
C GLU A 176 -6.23 -6.58 10.79
N LEU A 177 -5.56 -5.60 10.15
CA LEU A 177 -4.11 -5.61 9.96
C LEU A 177 -3.37 -5.73 11.29
N ILE A 178 -3.66 -4.85 12.26
CA ILE A 178 -3.02 -4.85 13.58
C ILE A 178 -3.26 -6.19 14.29
N LYS A 179 -4.50 -6.69 14.28
CA LYS A 179 -4.83 -8.01 14.86
C LYS A 179 -4.01 -9.10 14.20
N TRP A 180 -3.94 -9.14 12.87
CA TRP A 180 -3.20 -10.16 12.13
C TRP A 180 -1.69 -10.10 12.40
N LEU A 181 -1.11 -8.91 12.55
CA LEU A 181 0.29 -8.76 12.92
C LEU A 181 0.58 -9.42 14.28
N HIS A 182 -0.30 -9.24 15.27
CA HIS A 182 -0.17 -9.87 16.59
C HIS A 182 -0.54 -11.36 16.66
N HIS A 183 -1.16 -11.93 15.61
CA HIS A 183 -1.29 -13.38 15.50
C HIS A 183 0.07 -13.94 15.05
N SER A 184 0.87 -14.34 16.04
CA SER A 184 2.14 -15.06 15.85
C SER A 184 2.23 -16.17 16.89
#